data_AF-E9FNR1-F1
#
_entry.id   AF-E9FNR1-F1
#
_cell.length_a   1.000
_cell.length_b   1.000
_cell.length_c   1.000
_cell.angle_alpha   90.00
_cell.angle_beta   90.00
_cell.angle_gamma   90.00
#
_symmetry.space_group_name_H-M   'P 1'
#
loop_
_entity.id
_entity.type
_entity.pdbx_description
1 polymer ?
#
loop_
_entity_poly.entity_id
_entity_poly.type
_entity_poly.pdbx_seq_one_letter_code
_entity_poly.pdbx_strand_id
1 'polypeptide(L)'
;MKTFLAKKRNIFLARLFLGQLPLLVSTYLFLSRQFLNFSLVFQFLLVVINLASILVTVYLTREMRIREFEDDDLVSPRTNQLMFIGLTGFMSIICLYRGITAGESYQQLIAYIGAILCLLIMLLLIWGLKYYKK
;
A
#
# COMPACT_ATOMS: atom_id res chain seq x y z
N MET A 1 -0.92 9.77 -26.69
CA MET A 1 -1.21 10.19 -25.30
C MET A 1 -1.80 9.05 -24.44
N LYS A 2 -2.96 8.46 -24.77
CA LYS A 2 -3.58 7.38 -23.95
C LYS A 2 -2.69 6.13 -23.73
N THR A 3 -1.92 5.71 -24.71
CA THR A 3 -1.01 4.54 -24.63
C THR A 3 0.20 4.78 -23.72
N PHE A 4 0.70 6.02 -23.64
CA PHE A 4 1.80 6.41 -22.76
C PHE A 4 1.38 6.44 -21.29
N LEU A 5 0.22 7.05 -21.00
CA LEU A 5 -0.39 7.07 -19.66
C LEU A 5 -0.72 5.65 -19.17
N ALA A 6 -1.26 4.79 -20.04
CA ALA A 6 -1.52 3.39 -19.73
C ALA A 6 -0.22 2.61 -19.44
N LYS A 7 0.86 2.90 -20.18
CA LYS A 7 2.18 2.29 -19.98
C LYS A 7 2.81 2.75 -18.66
N LYS A 8 2.71 4.03 -18.29
CA LYS A 8 3.13 4.57 -16.99
C LYS A 8 2.39 3.89 -15.84
N ARG A 9 1.05 3.81 -15.94
CA ARG A 9 0.19 3.15 -14.95
C ARG A 9 0.55 1.66 -14.80
N ASN A 10 0.80 0.96 -15.91
CA ASN A 10 1.22 -0.44 -15.85
C ASN A 10 2.60 -0.62 -15.21
N ILE A 11 3.56 0.27 -15.47
CA ILE A 11 4.89 0.23 -14.83
C ILE A 11 4.76 0.47 -13.32
N PHE A 12 3.91 1.42 -12.91
CA PHE A 12 3.65 1.69 -11.49
C PHE A 12 2.94 0.53 -10.79
N LEU A 13 1.88 -0.03 -11.40
CA LEU A 13 1.19 -1.20 -10.88
C LEU A 13 2.12 -2.41 -10.82
N ALA A 14 2.94 -2.64 -11.84
CA ALA A 14 3.95 -3.71 -11.83
C ALA A 14 4.93 -3.54 -10.67
N ARG A 15 5.39 -2.30 -10.38
CA ARG A 15 6.27 -2.02 -9.24
C ARG A 15 5.60 -2.30 -7.90
N LEU A 16 4.34 -1.90 -7.75
CA LEU A 16 3.57 -2.13 -6.53
C LEU A 16 3.32 -3.63 -6.30
N PHE A 17 2.82 -4.34 -7.32
CA PHE A 17 2.40 -5.73 -7.20
C PHE A 17 3.56 -6.74 -7.22
N LEU A 18 4.58 -6.53 -8.07
CA LEU A 18 5.70 -7.47 -8.22
C LEU A 18 6.91 -7.11 -7.36
N GLY A 19 7.02 -5.86 -6.92
CA GLY A 19 8.11 -5.41 -6.08
C GLY A 19 7.68 -5.26 -4.63
N GLN A 20 6.81 -4.29 -4.36
CA GLN A 20 6.54 -3.83 -3.00
C GLN A 20 5.67 -4.81 -2.18
N LEU A 21 4.61 -5.38 -2.76
CA LEU A 21 3.75 -6.32 -2.04
C LEU A 21 4.48 -7.60 -1.58
N PRO A 22 5.29 -8.27 -2.42
CA PRO A 22 6.04 -9.45 -1.97
C PRO A 22 7.04 -9.14 -0.85
N LEU A 23 7.68 -7.97 -0.90
CA LEU A 23 8.58 -7.49 0.17
C LEU A 23 7.82 -7.23 1.47
N LEU A 24 6.62 -6.64 1.40
CA LEU A 24 5.78 -6.32 2.55
C LEU A 24 5.20 -7.59 3.21
N VAL A 25 4.77 -8.54 2.39
CA VAL A 25 4.34 -9.88 2.85
C VAL A 25 5.51 -10.61 3.52
N SER A 26 6.70 -10.54 2.92
CA SER A 26 7.88 -11.22 3.46
C SER A 26 8.37 -10.59 4.77
N THR A 27 8.36 -9.25 4.90
CA THR A 27 8.70 -8.59 6.16
C THR A 27 7.68 -8.89 7.25
N TYR A 28 6.39 -8.95 6.92
CA TYR A 28 5.36 -9.40 7.85
C TYR A 28 5.61 -10.83 8.36
N LEU A 29 5.88 -11.78 7.44
CA LEU A 29 6.17 -13.18 7.79
C LEU A 29 7.44 -13.34 8.63
N PHE A 30 8.44 -12.48 8.39
CA PHE A 30 9.66 -12.44 9.18
C PHE A 30 9.41 -11.89 10.60
N LEU A 31 8.68 -10.77 10.72
CA LEU A 31 8.32 -10.14 12.00
C LEU A 31 7.40 -11.02 12.86
N SER A 32 6.48 -11.77 12.25
CA SER A 32 5.59 -12.70 12.95
C SER A 32 6.29 -13.99 13.40
N ARG A 33 7.58 -14.17 13.08
CA ARG A 33 8.38 -15.40 13.26
C ARG A 33 7.80 -16.64 12.56
N GLN A 34 6.72 -16.51 11.80
CA GLN A 34 6.15 -17.62 11.02
C GLN A 34 7.10 -18.10 9.93
N PHE A 35 7.99 -17.23 9.45
CA PHE A 35 9.08 -17.61 8.53
C PHE A 35 9.90 -18.81 9.02
N LEU A 36 10.22 -18.85 10.31
CA LEU A 36 11.04 -19.92 10.91
C LEU A 36 10.29 -21.26 11.04
N ASN A 37 8.95 -21.22 11.04
CA ASN A 37 8.12 -22.41 11.14
C ASN A 37 7.85 -23.09 9.78
N PHE A 38 8.25 -22.48 8.66
CA PHE A 38 8.14 -23.09 7.35
C PHE A 38 9.29 -24.05 7.07
N SER A 39 9.03 -25.03 6.19
CA SER A 39 10.07 -25.91 5.64
C SER A 39 11.21 -25.11 4.98
N LEU A 40 12.43 -25.62 5.06
CA LEU A 40 13.64 -25.04 4.44
C LEU A 40 13.43 -24.67 2.97
N VAL A 41 12.67 -25.48 2.22
CA VAL A 41 12.36 -25.21 0.80
C VAL A 41 11.53 -23.93 0.65
N PHE A 42 10.55 -23.72 1.53
CA PHE A 42 9.71 -22.52 1.52
C PHE A 42 10.49 -21.27 1.94
N GLN A 43 11.38 -21.40 2.93
CA GLN A 43 12.28 -20.31 3.33
C GLN A 43 13.19 -19.88 2.17
N PHE A 44 13.80 -20.85 1.48
CA PHE A 44 14.62 -20.57 0.31
C PHE A 44 13.83 -19.91 -0.82
N LEU A 45 12.61 -20.41 -1.11
CA LEU A 45 11.74 -19.84 -2.14
C LEU A 45 11.38 -18.37 -1.83
N LEU A 46 11.07 -18.07 -0.57
CA LEU A 46 10.78 -16.71 -0.11
C LEU A 46 11.99 -15.79 -0.30
N VAL A 47 13.20 -16.25 0.00
CA VAL A 47 14.43 -15.47 -0.25
C VAL A 47 14.60 -15.17 -1.74
N VAL A 48 14.40 -16.15 -2.61
CA VAL A 48 14.47 -15.96 -4.08
C VAL A 48 13.43 -14.94 -4.57
N ILE A 49 12.19 -15.02 -4.05
CA ILE A 49 11.13 -14.08 -4.38
C ILE A 49 11.49 -12.66 -3.92
N ASN A 50 12.06 -12.49 -2.73
CA ASN A 50 12.51 -11.17 -2.24
C ASN A 50 13.62 -10.58 -3.12
N LEU A 51 14.60 -11.40 -3.51
CA LEU A 51 15.68 -10.98 -4.39
C LEU A 51 15.15 -10.54 -5.77
N ALA A 52 14.23 -11.33 -6.34
CA ALA A 52 13.57 -10.99 -7.59
C ALA A 52 12.74 -9.69 -7.46
N SER A 53 12.06 -9.49 -6.33
CA SER A 53 11.25 -8.29 -6.05
C SER A 53 12.11 -7.02 -5.95
N ILE A 54 13.29 -7.12 -5.34
CA ILE A 54 14.27 -6.03 -5.29
C ILE A 54 14.78 -5.70 -6.70
N LEU A 55 15.17 -6.72 -7.48
CA LEU A 55 15.62 -6.56 -8.87
C LEU A 55 14.56 -5.88 -9.75
N VAL A 56 13.31 -6.33 -9.67
CA VAL A 56 12.17 -5.74 -10.38
C VAL A 56 11.96 -4.29 -9.95
N THR A 57 12.04 -4.00 -8.65
CA THR A 57 11.90 -2.63 -8.13
C THR A 57 13.00 -1.71 -8.65
N VAL A 58 14.26 -2.15 -8.65
CA VAL A 58 15.40 -1.39 -9.16
C VAL A 58 15.28 -1.16 -10.66
N TYR A 59 14.95 -2.21 -11.42
CA TYR A 59 14.76 -2.13 -12.87
C TYR A 59 13.66 -1.14 -13.24
N LEU A 60 12.48 -1.25 -12.64
CA LEU A 60 11.35 -0.35 -12.93
C LEU A 60 11.63 1.08 -12.47
N THR A 61 12.36 1.27 -11.35
CA THR A 61 12.78 2.61 -10.90
C THR A 61 13.76 3.24 -11.89
N ARG A 62 14.70 2.45 -12.43
CA ARG A 62 15.64 2.91 -13.46
C ARG A 62 14.92 3.23 -14.77
N GLU A 63 13.96 2.41 -15.18
CA GLU A 63 13.15 2.68 -16.37
C GLU A 63 12.29 3.94 -16.23
N MET A 64 11.76 4.22 -15.03
CA MET A 64 11.03 5.48 -14.79
C MET A 64 11.92 6.71 -14.79
N ARG A 65 13.17 6.61 -14.26
CA ARG A 65 14.16 7.70 -14.29
C ARG A 65 14.59 8.02 -15.71
N ILE A 66 14.84 7.01 -16.54
CA ILE A 66 15.27 7.19 -17.94
C ILE A 66 14.17 7.81 -18.80
N ARG A 67 12.90 7.55 -18.48
CA ARG A 67 11.75 8.02 -19.26
C ARG A 67 11.21 9.38 -18.82
N GLU A 68 11.87 10.11 -17.90
CA GLU A 68 11.45 11.44 -17.41
C GLU A 68 9.94 11.51 -17.20
N PHE A 69 9.40 10.58 -16.39
CA PHE A 69 8.00 10.60 -16.00
C PHE A 69 7.65 11.72 -15.01
N GLU A 70 8.50 12.74 -14.96
CA GLU A 70 8.59 13.79 -13.94
C GLU A 70 7.42 14.78 -14.01
N ASP A 71 6.83 15.00 -15.20
CA ASP A 71 5.88 16.13 -15.38
C ASP A 71 4.44 15.78 -15.77
N ASP A 72 4.07 14.50 -15.89
CA ASP A 72 2.66 14.19 -16.17
C ASP A 72 1.90 13.97 -14.85
N ASP A 73 1.13 15.00 -14.49
CA ASP A 73 -0.03 15.10 -13.57
C ASP A 73 -1.07 14.00 -13.85
N LEU A 74 -0.63 12.73 -13.71
CA LEU A 74 -1.42 11.56 -14.11
C LEU A 74 -2.67 11.40 -13.25
N VAL A 75 -2.59 11.90 -12.02
CA VAL A 75 -3.66 11.82 -11.05
C VAL A 75 -3.90 13.23 -10.58
N SER A 76 -5.02 13.82 -11.04
CA SER A 76 -5.44 15.10 -10.52
C SER A 76 -5.38 15.03 -9.00
N PRO A 77 -4.84 16.04 -8.30
CA PRO A 77 -4.69 16.00 -6.85
C PRO A 77 -6.01 15.63 -6.13
N ARG A 78 -7.14 16.02 -6.73
CA ARG A 78 -8.50 15.65 -6.32
C ARG A 78 -8.79 14.15 -6.41
N THR A 79 -8.38 13.48 -7.49
CA THR A 79 -8.52 12.02 -7.65
C THR A 79 -7.68 11.27 -6.63
N ASN A 80 -6.46 11.73 -6.36
CA ASN A 80 -5.61 11.14 -5.31
C ASN A 80 -6.24 11.30 -3.93
N GLN A 81 -6.74 12.49 -3.62
CA GLN A 81 -7.42 12.75 -2.35
C GLN A 81 -8.68 11.90 -2.19
N LEU A 82 -9.46 11.71 -3.25
CA LEU A 82 -10.63 10.84 -3.25
C LEU A 82 -10.25 9.37 -3.06
N MET A 83 -9.16 8.91 -3.67
CA MET A 83 -8.59 7.57 -3.41
C MET A 83 -8.16 7.41 -1.95
N PHE A 84 -7.52 8.42 -1.34
CA PHE A 84 -7.14 8.39 0.07
C PHE A 84 -8.35 8.39 1.02
N ILE A 85 -9.42 9.13 0.70
CA ILE A 85 -10.69 9.07 1.45
C ILE A 85 -11.26 7.65 1.41
N GLY A 86 -11.33 7.05 0.22
CA GLY A 86 -11.81 5.68 0.05
C GLY A 86 -10.98 4.65 0.81
N LEU A 87 -9.65 4.73 0.71
CA LEU A 87 -8.72 3.84 1.41
C LEU A 87 -8.84 3.97 2.94
N THR A 88 -8.90 5.20 3.44
CA THR A 88 -9.05 5.47 4.89
C THR A 88 -10.40 4.95 5.40
N GLY A 89 -11.45 5.03 4.60
CA GLY A 89 -12.76 4.46 4.94
C GLY A 89 -12.76 2.95 5.00
N PHE A 90 -12.11 2.29 4.03
CA PHE A 90 -11.95 0.85 4.04
C PHE A 90 -11.15 0.37 5.27
N MET A 91 -10.06 1.07 5.61
CA MET A 91 -9.27 0.77 6.81
C MET A 91 -10.07 0.98 8.10
N SER A 92 -10.90 2.02 8.18
CA SER A 92 -11.78 2.25 9.34
C SER A 92 -12.75 1.09 9.56
N ILE A 93 -13.35 0.56 8.50
CA ILE A 93 -14.25 -0.61 8.56
C ILE A 93 -13.49 -1.85 9.07
N ILE A 94 -12.26 -2.08 8.59
CA ILE A 94 -11.42 -3.19 9.07
C ILE A 94 -11.06 -3.02 10.55
N CYS A 95 -10.70 -1.80 10.97
CA CYS A 95 -10.41 -1.51 12.38
C CYS A 95 -11.63 -1.76 13.27
N LEU A 96 -12.83 -1.37 12.86
CA LEU A 96 -14.07 -1.64 13.59
C LEU A 96 -14.38 -3.14 13.66
N TYR A 97 -14.24 -3.85 12.54
CA TYR A 97 -14.42 -5.31 12.50
C TYR A 97 -13.44 -6.01 13.46
N ARG A 98 -12.17 -5.60 13.47
CA ARG A 98 -11.16 -6.10 14.42
C ARG A 98 -11.50 -5.74 15.88
N GLY A 99 -12.02 -4.54 16.14
CA GLY A 99 -12.43 -4.10 17.48
C GLY A 99 -13.57 -4.94 18.07
N ILE A 100 -14.46 -5.46 17.21
CA ILE A 100 -15.58 -6.32 17.62
C ILE A 100 -15.14 -7.79 17.74
N THR A 101 -14.25 -8.24 16.86
CA THR A 101 -13.91 -9.68 16.72
C THR A 101 -12.70 -10.11 17.57
N ALA A 102 -11.86 -9.19 18.02
CA ALA A 102 -10.70 -9.54 18.84
C ALA A 102 -11.13 -10.06 20.21
N GLY A 103 -10.58 -11.20 20.65
CA GLY A 103 -10.89 -11.80 21.96
C GLY A 103 -10.15 -11.16 23.14
N GLU A 104 -9.03 -10.48 22.86
CA GLU A 104 -8.18 -9.84 23.87
C GLU A 104 -8.46 -8.34 23.97
N SER A 105 -8.69 -7.85 25.19
CA SER A 105 -9.09 -6.46 25.48
C SER A 105 -8.08 -5.41 24.98
N TYR A 106 -6.78 -5.71 25.04
CA TYR A 106 -5.73 -4.83 24.52
C TYR A 106 -5.80 -4.66 22.99
N GLN A 107 -6.07 -5.74 22.26
CA GLN A 107 -6.18 -5.69 20.80
C GLN A 107 -7.44 -4.95 20.36
N GLN A 108 -8.55 -5.12 21.10
CA GLN A 108 -9.77 -4.33 20.90
C GLN A 108 -9.49 -2.83 21.10
N LEU A 109 -8.82 -2.45 22.19
CA LEU A 109 -8.49 -1.05 22.49
C LEU A 109 -7.68 -0.40 21.36
N ILE A 110 -6.63 -1.08 20.88
CA ILE A 110 -5.83 -0.60 19.75
C ILE A 110 -6.68 -0.44 18.49
N ALA A 111 -7.54 -1.41 18.19
CA ALA A 111 -8.40 -1.38 17.02
C ALA A 111 -9.37 -0.19 17.06
N TYR A 112 -9.95 0.12 18.24
CA TYR A 112 -10.81 1.28 18.43
C TYR A 112 -10.04 2.61 18.31
N ILE A 113 -8.84 2.71 18.87
CA ILE A 113 -7.98 3.89 18.70
C ILE A 113 -7.66 4.10 17.21
N GLY A 114 -7.35 3.02 16.49
CA GLY A 114 -7.12 3.04 15.04
C GLY A 114 -8.34 3.50 14.25
N ALA A 115 -9.54 3.07 14.64
CA ALA A 115 -10.79 3.49 14.01
C ALA A 115 -11.05 5.00 14.22
N ILE A 116 -10.84 5.51 15.44
CA ILE A 116 -10.99 6.94 15.75
C ILE A 116 -9.99 7.78 14.93
N LEU A 117 -8.73 7.36 14.86
CA LEU A 117 -7.71 8.03 14.05
C LEU A 117 -8.07 8.03 12.56
N CYS A 118 -8.57 6.91 12.02
CA CYS A 118 -9.02 6.84 10.63
C CYS A 118 -10.19 7.81 10.36
N LEU A 119 -11.14 7.95 11.29
CA LEU A 119 -12.24 8.90 11.16
C LEU A 119 -11.75 10.35 11.16
N LEU A 120 -10.81 10.70 12.06
CA LEU A 120 -10.22 12.04 12.10
C LEU A 120 -9.48 12.38 10.79
N ILE A 121 -8.67 11.46 10.29
CA ILE A 121 -7.93 11.63 9.02
C ILE A 121 -8.90 11.76 7.85
N MET A 122 -9.98 10.97 7.82
CA MET A 122 -11.00 11.06 6.78
C MET A 122 -11.69 12.43 6.78
N LEU A 123 -12.05 12.96 7.95
CA LEU A 123 -12.63 14.31 8.06
C LEU A 123 -11.66 15.39 7.55
N LEU A 124 -10.37 15.29 7.90
CA LEU A 124 -9.34 16.18 7.36
C LEU A 124 -9.23 16.08 5.84
N LEU A 125 -9.26 14.87 5.29
CA LEU A 125 -9.18 14.64 3.85
C LEU A 125 -10.40 15.21 3.11
N ILE A 126 -11.62 15.04 3.64
CA ILE A 126 -12.83 15.64 3.08
C ILE A 126 -12.76 17.17 3.14
N TRP A 127 -12.28 17.73 4.26
CA TRP A 127 -12.12 19.19 4.39
C TRP A 127 -11.07 19.73 3.42
N GLY A 128 -9.96 19.02 3.24
CA GLY A 128 -8.92 19.36 2.26
C GLY A 128 -9.47 19.45 0.83
N LEU A 129 -10.53 18.69 0.49
CA LEU A 129 -11.13 18.70 -0.84
C LEU A 129 -11.75 20.07 -1.18
N LYS A 130 -12.12 20.86 -0.16
CA LYS A 130 -12.65 22.22 -0.30
C LYS A 130 -11.60 23.23 -0.76
N TYR A 131 -10.32 22.94 -0.53
CA TYR A 131 -9.20 23.82 -0.88
C TYR A 131 -8.67 23.59 -2.30
N TYR A 132 -9.04 22.47 -2.94
CA TYR A 132 -8.81 22.26 -4.37
C TYR A 132 -9.83 23.08 -5.17
N LYS A 133 -9.56 24.37 -5.29
CA LYS A 133 -10.23 25.22 -6.29
C LYS A 133 -9.80 24.77 -7.69
N LYS A 134 -10.82 24.71 -8.55
CA LYS A 134 -10.81 24.28 -9.95
C LYS A 134 -9.71 24.91 -10.78
#